data_AF-A0A2R7MD43-F1
#
_entry.id   AF-A0A2R7MD43-F1
#
_cell.length_a   1.000
_cell.length_b   1.000
_cell.length_c   1.000
_cell.angle_alpha   90.00
_cell.angle_beta   90.00
_cell.angle_gamma   90.00
#
_symmetry.space_group_name_H-M   'P 1'
#
loop_
_entity.id
_entity.type
_entity.pdbx_description
1 polymer ?
#
loop_
_entity_poly.entity_id
_entity_poly.type
_entity_poly.pdbx_seq_one_letter_code
_entity_poly.pdbx_strand_id
1 'polypeptide(L)'
;PQYSPASRPVVSKKLGIIAFVASLIAVVVGAILAYVAGLQSAGLAQYADGTGQIDPNNIPPAAEEAAAAFAGLSLAAFVIYGLFGLWGFIQGIVAAVKNRGRGWGIAAIVLAVLGGVVVVGALGIGASVGIGSTL
;
A
#
# COMPACT_ATOMS: atom_id res chain seq x y z
N PRO A 1 -3.78 24.02 -53.69
CA PRO A 1 -3.53 24.24 -52.24
C PRO A 1 -3.22 22.91 -51.53
N GLN A 2 -1.97 22.69 -51.12
CA GLN A 2 -1.61 21.50 -50.34
C GLN A 2 -2.11 21.68 -48.90
N TYR A 3 -2.98 20.79 -48.45
CA TYR A 3 -3.45 20.73 -47.07
C TYR A 3 -2.34 20.10 -46.22
N SER A 4 -1.50 20.92 -45.60
CA SER A 4 -0.59 20.43 -44.55
C SER A 4 -1.42 20.11 -43.31
N PRO A 5 -1.48 18.84 -42.84
CA PRO A 5 -2.21 18.51 -41.63
C PRO A 5 -1.58 19.25 -40.46
N ALA A 6 -2.39 20.02 -39.72
CA ALA A 6 -1.96 20.71 -38.51
C ALA A 6 -1.32 19.69 -37.54
N SER A 7 -0.06 19.90 -37.17
CA SER A 7 0.64 18.99 -36.26
C SER A 7 -0.11 18.96 -34.93
N ARG A 8 -0.67 17.80 -34.57
CA ARG A 8 -1.37 17.62 -33.29
C ARG A 8 -0.36 17.88 -32.15
N PRO A 9 -0.63 18.79 -31.20
CA PRO A 9 0.31 19.09 -30.13
C PRO A 9 0.61 17.82 -29.31
N VAL A 10 1.88 17.49 -29.15
CA VAL A 10 2.32 16.33 -28.36
C VAL A 10 2.00 16.60 -26.89
N VAL A 11 1.03 15.87 -26.36
CA VAL A 11 0.61 16.03 -24.96
C VAL A 11 1.61 15.32 -24.05
N SER A 12 2.16 16.04 -23.08
CA SER A 12 3.15 15.51 -22.11
C SER A 12 2.57 14.37 -21.27
N LYS A 13 3.34 13.27 -21.12
CA LYS A 13 2.98 12.06 -20.36
C LYS A 13 3.41 12.12 -18.89
N LYS A 14 4.10 13.18 -18.46
CA LYS A 14 4.74 13.26 -17.13
C LYS A 14 3.76 13.08 -15.98
N LEU A 15 2.54 13.62 -16.11
CA LEU A 15 1.54 13.57 -15.05
C LEU A 15 1.09 12.15 -14.72
N GLY A 16 0.74 11.36 -15.74
CA GLY A 16 0.37 9.96 -15.53
C GLY A 16 1.50 9.10 -14.96
N ILE A 17 2.74 9.36 -15.37
CA ILE A 17 3.91 8.64 -14.82
C ILE A 17 4.11 8.97 -13.34
N ILE A 18 4.02 10.25 -12.96
CA ILE A 18 4.14 10.67 -11.55
C ILE A 18 3.03 10.03 -10.70
N ALA A 19 1.79 10.01 -11.21
CA ALA A 19 0.68 9.34 -10.56
C ALA A 19 0.99 7.85 -10.30
N PHE A 20 1.46 7.16 -11.34
CA PHE A 20 1.80 5.74 -11.27
C PHE A 20 2.93 5.46 -10.27
N VAL A 21 4.01 6.24 -10.32
CA VAL A 21 5.16 6.07 -9.42
C VAL A 21 4.75 6.29 -7.97
N ALA A 22 3.91 7.29 -7.68
CA ALA A 22 3.45 7.51 -6.31
C ALA A 22 2.55 6.38 -5.80
N SER A 23 1.60 5.90 -6.62
CA SER A 23 0.80 4.72 -6.28
C SER A 23 1.68 3.48 -6.08
N LEU A 24 2.69 3.29 -6.92
CA LEU A 24 3.62 2.16 -6.81
C LEU A 24 4.42 2.21 -5.50
N ILE A 25 4.98 3.38 -5.17
CA ILE A 25 5.70 3.59 -3.90
C ILE A 25 4.76 3.32 -2.71
N ALA A 26 3.52 3.80 -2.78
CA ALA A 26 2.53 3.58 -1.72
C ALA A 26 2.33 2.09 -1.45
N VAL A 27 2.14 1.29 -2.51
CA VAL A 27 1.92 -0.16 -2.41
C VAL A 27 3.18 -0.87 -1.93
N VAL A 28 4.34 -0.58 -2.51
CA VAL A 28 5.58 -1.27 -2.18
C VAL A 28 5.99 -0.98 -0.73
N VAL A 29 6.03 0.29 -0.33
CA VAL A 29 6.41 0.67 1.04
C VAL A 29 5.36 0.19 2.04
N GLY A 30 4.07 0.36 1.73
CA GLY A 30 2.99 -0.14 2.56
C GLY A 30 3.07 -1.65 2.76
N ALA A 31 3.32 -2.42 1.70
CA ALA A 31 3.40 -3.88 1.76
C ALA A 31 4.64 -4.35 2.54
N ILE A 32 5.79 -3.69 2.38
CA ILE A 32 6.99 -4.03 3.17
C ILE A 32 6.73 -3.80 4.67
N LEU A 33 6.18 -2.63 5.03
CA LEU A 33 5.88 -2.32 6.42
C LEU A 33 4.82 -3.27 7.00
N ALA A 34 3.79 -3.59 6.23
CA ALA A 34 2.76 -4.54 6.60
C ALA A 34 3.33 -5.96 6.79
N TYR A 35 4.20 -6.42 5.90
CA TYR A 35 4.87 -7.70 6.04
C TYR A 35 5.72 -7.77 7.31
N VAL A 36 6.54 -6.74 7.57
CA VAL A 36 7.36 -6.67 8.79
C VAL A 36 6.48 -6.58 10.03
N ALA A 37 5.38 -5.84 9.99
CA ALA A 37 4.38 -5.84 11.07
C ALA A 37 3.87 -7.26 11.31
N GLY A 38 3.47 -7.97 10.25
CA GLY A 38 3.00 -9.35 10.34
C GLY A 38 4.02 -10.28 11.01
N LEU A 39 5.32 -10.13 10.72
CA LEU A 39 6.35 -10.93 11.42
C LEU A 39 6.33 -10.69 12.95
N GLN A 40 6.05 -9.47 13.40
CA GLN A 40 5.95 -9.14 14.83
C GLN A 40 4.70 -9.72 15.49
N SER A 41 3.65 -10.07 14.72
CA SER A 41 2.42 -10.63 15.30
C SER A 41 2.60 -12.06 15.82
N ALA A 42 3.70 -12.74 15.49
CA ALA A 42 4.00 -14.09 15.96
C ALA A 42 4.09 -14.17 17.50
N GLY A 43 4.80 -13.23 18.12
CA GLY A 43 4.92 -13.15 19.58
C GLY A 43 3.60 -12.86 20.28
N LEU A 44 2.61 -12.36 19.53
CA LEU A 44 1.30 -11.97 20.02
C LEU A 44 0.22 -13.04 19.77
N ALA A 45 0.45 -13.99 18.87
CA ALA A 45 -0.55 -14.96 18.43
C ALA A 45 -1.11 -15.82 19.57
N GLN A 46 -0.30 -16.13 20.57
CA GLN A 46 -0.70 -16.87 21.77
C GLN A 46 -1.65 -16.11 22.70
N TYR A 47 -1.74 -14.78 22.54
CA TYR A 47 -2.64 -13.90 23.30
C TYR A 47 -3.88 -13.49 22.50
N ALA A 48 -4.01 -14.00 21.26
CA ALA A 48 -5.21 -13.82 20.48
C ALA A 48 -6.31 -14.77 20.99
N ASP A 49 -7.53 -14.25 21.13
CA ASP A 49 -8.69 -15.04 21.50
C ASP A 49 -9.16 -15.96 20.35
N GLY A 50 -10.23 -16.72 20.58
CA GLY A 50 -10.82 -17.61 19.56
C GLY A 50 -11.35 -16.90 18.31
N THR A 51 -11.38 -15.56 18.29
CA THR A 51 -11.73 -14.73 17.14
C THR A 51 -10.52 -14.06 16.49
N GLY A 52 -9.32 -14.24 17.03
CA GLY A 52 -8.11 -13.60 16.56
C GLY A 52 -7.92 -12.17 17.07
N GLN A 53 -8.74 -11.71 18.03
CA GLN A 53 -8.54 -10.41 18.68
C GLN A 53 -7.55 -10.52 19.84
N ILE A 54 -6.68 -9.53 19.96
CA ILE A 54 -5.72 -9.43 21.05
C ILE A 54 -6.24 -8.39 22.04
N ASP A 55 -6.45 -8.78 23.29
CA ASP A 55 -6.79 -7.84 24.36
C ASP A 55 -5.52 -7.14 24.84
N PRO A 56 -5.38 -5.82 24.63
CA PRO A 56 -4.20 -5.07 25.03
C PRO A 56 -3.92 -5.15 26.54
N ASN A 57 -4.94 -5.42 27.37
CA ASN A 57 -4.81 -5.48 28.83
C ASN A 57 -4.23 -6.81 29.33
N ASN A 58 -4.21 -7.85 28.49
CA ASN A 58 -3.71 -9.18 28.83
C ASN A 58 -2.32 -9.47 28.24
N ILE A 59 -1.68 -8.47 27.62
CA ILE A 59 -0.34 -8.61 27.07
C ILE A 59 0.68 -8.50 28.20
N PRO A 60 1.54 -9.51 28.45
CA PRO A 60 2.57 -9.41 29.46
C PRO A 60 3.66 -8.42 29.03
N PRO A 61 4.42 -7.84 29.98
CA PRO A 61 5.50 -6.89 29.67
C PRO A 61 6.53 -7.41 28.66
N ALA A 62 6.76 -8.72 28.62
CA ALA A 62 7.67 -9.37 27.67
C ALA A 62 7.17 -9.33 26.21
N ALA A 63 5.88 -9.09 25.98
CA ALA A 63 5.26 -9.01 24.65
C ALA A 63 4.82 -7.59 24.28
N GLU A 64 4.94 -6.60 25.18
CA GLU A 64 4.61 -5.20 24.91
C GLU A 64 5.46 -4.61 23.78
N GLU A 65 6.74 -4.97 23.67
CA GLU A 65 7.61 -4.51 22.58
C GLU A 65 7.10 -4.99 21.21
N ALA A 66 6.75 -6.28 21.11
CA ALA A 66 6.18 -6.85 19.89
C ALA A 66 4.82 -6.23 19.56
N ALA A 67 3.99 -5.96 20.57
CA ALA A 67 2.69 -5.29 20.40
C ALA A 67 2.85 -3.86 19.89
N ALA A 68 3.77 -3.10 20.47
CA ALA A 68 4.07 -1.74 20.04
C ALA A 68 4.64 -1.70 18.62
N ALA A 69 5.55 -2.63 18.28
CA ALA A 69 6.11 -2.75 16.95
C ALA A 69 5.04 -3.14 15.91
N PHE A 70 4.21 -4.14 16.22
CA PHE A 70 3.09 -4.56 15.36
C PHE A 70 2.12 -3.40 15.10
N ALA A 71 1.67 -2.72 16.15
CA ALA A 71 0.73 -1.61 16.05
C ALA A 71 1.33 -0.41 15.28
N GLY A 72 2.56 -0.02 15.62
CA GLY A 72 3.26 1.09 14.98
C GLY A 72 3.53 0.85 13.50
N LEU A 73 4.03 -0.35 13.14
CA LEU A 73 4.31 -0.72 11.76
C LEU A 73 3.03 -0.89 10.94
N SER A 74 1.99 -1.50 11.51
CA SER A 74 0.69 -1.63 10.85
C SER A 74 0.09 -0.26 10.56
N LEU A 75 0.08 0.64 11.55
CA LEU A 75 -0.40 2.01 11.36
C LEU A 75 0.43 2.74 10.29
N ALA A 76 1.76 2.66 10.37
CA ALA A 76 2.64 3.28 9.38
C ALA A 76 2.39 2.74 7.96
N ALA A 77 2.21 1.42 7.81
CA ALA A 77 1.91 0.77 6.54
C ALA A 77 0.64 1.34 5.90
N PHE A 78 -0.46 1.38 6.66
CA PHE A 78 -1.74 1.88 6.16
C PHE A 78 -1.77 3.39 5.96
N VAL A 79 -1.08 4.17 6.79
CA VAL A 79 -0.97 5.62 6.62
C VAL A 79 -0.16 5.96 5.37
N ILE A 80 1.00 5.33 5.16
CA ILE A 80 1.83 5.56 3.97
C ILE A 80 1.08 5.13 2.71
N TYR A 81 0.49 3.93 2.72
CA TYR A 81 -0.33 3.45 1.62
C TYR A 81 -1.50 4.39 1.34
N GLY A 82 -2.24 4.79 2.37
CA GLY A 82 -3.41 5.66 2.26
C GLY A 82 -3.05 7.03 1.69
N LEU A 83 -2.01 7.68 2.20
CA LEU A 83 -1.63 9.03 1.77
C LEU A 83 -1.07 9.04 0.34
N PHE A 84 -0.09 8.20 0.05
CA PHE A 84 0.54 8.18 -1.28
C PHE A 84 -0.36 7.51 -2.33
N GLY A 85 -1.13 6.48 -1.92
CA GLY A 85 -2.09 5.80 -2.78
C GLY A 85 -3.23 6.74 -3.17
N LEU A 86 -3.80 7.49 -2.22
CA LEU A 86 -4.82 8.49 -2.50
C LEU A 86 -4.28 9.62 -3.36
N TRP A 87 -3.07 10.11 -3.07
CA TRP A 87 -2.43 11.14 -3.90
C TRP A 87 -2.22 10.66 -5.34
N GLY A 88 -1.64 9.46 -5.52
CA GLY A 88 -1.43 8.85 -6.82
C GLY A 88 -2.74 8.58 -7.57
N PHE A 89 -3.79 8.17 -6.85
CA PHE A 89 -5.14 7.98 -7.39
C PHE A 89 -5.72 9.28 -7.96
N ILE A 90 -5.65 10.39 -7.19
CA ILE A 90 -6.10 11.71 -7.63
C ILE A 90 -5.33 12.15 -8.87
N GLN A 91 -3.99 12.04 -8.86
CA GLN A 91 -3.17 12.39 -10.03
C GLN A 91 -3.48 11.49 -11.23
N GLY A 92 -3.83 10.22 -11.00
CA GLY A 92 -4.25 9.28 -12.03
C GLY A 92 -5.52 9.71 -12.73
N ILE A 93 -6.54 10.13 -11.97
CA ILE A 93 -7.78 10.70 -12.52
C ILE A 93 -7.48 11.95 -13.34
N VAL A 94 -6.69 12.89 -12.80
CA VAL A 94 -6.35 14.13 -13.50
C VAL A 94 -5.59 13.84 -14.81
N ALA A 95 -4.66 12.88 -14.81
CA ALA A 95 -3.93 12.46 -16.01
C ALA A 95 -4.84 11.81 -17.06
N ALA A 96 -5.81 11.01 -16.62
CA ALA A 96 -6.79 10.36 -17.49
C ALA A 96 -7.73 11.39 -18.14
N VAL A 97 -8.29 12.30 -17.35
CA VAL A 97 -9.21 13.36 -17.83
C VAL A 97 -8.50 14.32 -18.77
N LYS A 98 -7.27 14.75 -18.45
CA LYS A 98 -6.52 15.70 -19.29
C LYS A 98 -5.81 15.06 -20.48
N ASN A 99 -6.02 13.77 -20.74
CA ASN A 99 -5.30 12.98 -21.76
C ASN A 99 -3.75 13.13 -21.69
N ARG A 100 -3.19 13.41 -20.50
CA ARG A 100 -1.75 13.66 -20.27
C ARG A 100 -1.04 12.41 -19.75
N GLY A 101 -1.05 11.35 -20.55
CA GLY A 101 -0.57 10.03 -20.14
C GLY A 101 -1.67 9.14 -19.56
N ARG A 102 -2.84 9.12 -20.21
CA ARG A 102 -4.06 8.42 -19.78
C ARG A 102 -3.84 6.94 -19.43
N GLY A 103 -3.02 6.21 -20.18
CA GLY A 103 -2.69 4.80 -19.84
C GLY A 103 -2.01 4.67 -18.48
N TRP A 104 -1.05 5.54 -18.17
CA TRP A 104 -0.37 5.59 -16.88
C TRP A 104 -1.30 6.05 -15.75
N GLY A 105 -2.19 7.01 -16.03
CA GLY A 105 -3.21 7.44 -15.06
C GLY A 105 -4.18 6.33 -14.68
N ILE A 106 -4.64 5.53 -15.65
CA ILE A 106 -5.49 4.36 -15.39
C ILE A 106 -4.73 3.29 -14.62
N ALA A 107 -3.48 3.01 -14.99
CA ALA A 107 -2.63 2.07 -14.25
C ALA A 107 -2.45 2.51 -12.79
N ALA A 108 -2.24 3.81 -12.54
CA ALA A 108 -2.16 4.37 -11.19
C ALA A 108 -3.45 4.17 -10.39
N ILE A 109 -4.61 4.42 -11.01
CA ILE A 109 -5.92 4.20 -10.39
C ILE A 109 -6.10 2.72 -10.00
N VAL A 110 -5.86 1.81 -10.94
CA VAL A 110 -5.99 0.36 -10.70
C VAL A 110 -5.05 -0.09 -9.58
N LEU A 111 -3.80 0.38 -9.62
CA LEU A 111 -2.79 0.02 -8.63
C LEU A 111 -3.10 0.63 -7.25
N ALA A 112 -3.67 1.83 -7.19
CA ALA A 112 -4.11 2.44 -5.94
C ALA A 112 -5.37 1.79 -5.34
N VAL A 113 -6.17 1.07 -6.14
CA VAL A 113 -7.35 0.34 -5.62
C VAL A 113 -6.95 -1.08 -5.23
N LEU A 114 -6.30 -1.82 -6.13
CA LEU A 114 -5.87 -3.20 -5.88
C LEU A 114 -4.69 -3.27 -4.91
N GLY A 115 -3.93 -2.18 -4.77
CA GLY A 115 -2.82 -2.08 -3.84
C GLY A 115 -3.20 -2.40 -2.40
N GLY A 116 -4.44 -2.09 -1.99
CA GLY A 116 -4.90 -2.36 -0.63
C GLY A 116 -4.96 -3.86 -0.34
N VAL A 117 -5.38 -4.66 -1.33
CA VAL A 117 -5.36 -6.12 -1.25
C VAL A 117 -3.93 -6.64 -1.10
N VAL A 118 -2.98 -6.03 -1.82
CA VAL A 118 -1.55 -6.38 -1.71
C VAL A 118 -1.00 -6.06 -0.33
N VAL A 119 -1.29 -4.88 0.22
CA VAL A 119 -0.80 -4.46 1.55
C VAL A 119 -1.40 -5.34 2.65
N VAL A 120 -2.72 -5.59 2.62
CA VAL A 120 -3.37 -6.49 3.59
C VAL A 120 -2.89 -7.93 3.44
N GLY A 121 -2.72 -8.40 2.20
CA GLY A 121 -2.15 -9.72 1.92
C GLY A 121 -0.73 -9.86 2.45
N ALA A 122 0.10 -8.84 2.30
CA ALA A 122 1.47 -8.83 2.85
C ALA A 122 1.48 -8.93 4.38
N LEU A 123 0.55 -8.27 5.07
CA LEU A 123 0.37 -8.41 6.53
C LEU A 123 0.04 -9.87 6.91
N GLY A 124 -0.94 -10.48 6.24
CA GLY A 124 -1.34 -11.86 6.49
C GLY A 124 -0.23 -12.87 6.20
N ILE A 125 0.50 -12.67 5.09
CA ILE A 125 1.67 -13.49 4.76
C ILE A 125 2.75 -13.33 5.84
N GLY A 126 3.07 -12.11 6.24
CA GLY A 126 4.03 -11.84 7.32
C GLY A 126 3.64 -12.54 8.62
N ALA A 127 2.36 -12.48 9.00
CA ALA A 127 1.85 -13.17 10.18
C ALA A 127 2.02 -14.70 10.07
N SER A 128 1.68 -15.29 8.92
CA SER A 128 1.84 -16.73 8.70
C SER A 128 3.30 -17.18 8.75
N VAL A 129 4.22 -16.39 8.19
CA VAL A 129 5.67 -16.66 8.23
C VAL A 129 6.21 -16.53 9.64
N GLY A 130 5.81 -15.48 10.37
CA GLY A 130 6.25 -15.25 11.73
C GLY A 130 5.85 -16.41 12.65
N ILE A 131 4.60 -16.88 12.56
CA ILE A 131 4.15 -18.06 13.34
C ILE A 131 4.95 -19.30 12.96
N GLY A 132 5.11 -19.57 11.66
CA GLY A 132 5.85 -20.73 11.16
C GLY A 132 7.32 -20.77 11.58
N SER A 133 7.94 -19.62 11.86
CA SER A 133 9.32 -19.53 12.35
C SER A 133 9.50 -19.80 13.85
N THR A 134 8.40 -19.91 14.61
CA THR A 134 8.41 -20.12 16.06
C THR A 134 7.99 -21.52 16.50
N LEU A 135 7.57 -22.37 15.56
CA LEU A 135 7.28 -23.80 15.73
C LEU A 135 8.54 -24.64 15.52
#